data_AF-A0A2D6A408-F1
#
_entry.id   AF-A0A2D6A408-F1
#
_cell.length_a   1.000
_cell.length_b   1.000
_cell.length_c   1.000
_cell.angle_alpha   90.00
_cell.angle_beta   90.00
_cell.angle_gamma   90.00
#
_symmetry.space_group_name_H-M   'P 1'
#
loop_
_entity.id
_entity.type
_entity.pdbx_description
1 polymer ?
#
loop_
_entity_poly.entity_id
_entity_poly.type
_entity_poly.pdbx_seq_one_letter_code
_entity_poly.pdbx_strand_id
1 'polypeptide(L)'
;MSRWPERRLAGALLLLPGVLLGWALLGWSGEARQRDALERRHAELLVRLERAVATRKAEVSENRWLEKRLLEAELSRQEGLRAITLLGDRIKRARKPPPKPVDQAVTQRQRELVQKLNAVLRRYGASWLRVHEVASRKGADLEKVRLVVLDQSGVIEGAFVADRCRLELDRKTGKVALRLEGVTKILGGVREKTERHVIEFEAADPRALELELGDALALKGEWPKPKRVELPKVDPETLALWRDRLDDLLSLVKGARFELGRLSSVGESAFWGVSIHGYTSTGVWERRFDAKKLEVWVDAAANTVELRLFDGSVAGEFGEVTFPARWYRYPLAGVAAVDADRVLTGYVKRVRRPKRG
;
A
#
# COMPACT_ATOMS: atom_id res chain seq x y z
N MET A 1 31.75 36.98 -44.57
CA MET A 1 31.73 36.96 -46.06
C MET A 1 30.46 37.72 -46.44
N SER A 2 30.46 39.00 -46.79
CA SER A 2 31.03 39.72 -47.95
C SER A 2 31.21 41.21 -47.57
N ARG A 3 32.42 41.76 -47.39
CA ARG A 3 33.26 42.47 -48.38
C ARG A 3 32.46 43.37 -49.35
N TRP A 4 32.31 44.67 -49.01
CA TRP A 4 33.07 45.84 -49.54
C TRP A 4 32.44 46.42 -50.83
N PRO A 5 32.62 47.71 -51.23
CA PRO A 5 33.79 48.54 -50.91
C PRO A 5 33.57 50.04 -50.60
N GLU A 6 34.58 50.52 -49.90
CA GLU A 6 35.11 51.87 -49.93
C GLU A 6 35.31 52.39 -51.36
N ARG A 7 34.99 53.67 -51.61
CA ARG A 7 35.75 54.49 -52.55
C ARG A 7 36.07 55.84 -51.93
N ARG A 8 37.37 55.97 -51.66
CA ARG A 8 38.10 57.24 -51.53
C ARG A 8 37.98 58.03 -52.83
N LEU A 9 37.77 59.33 -52.72
CA LEU A 9 38.46 60.31 -53.56
C LEU A 9 38.85 61.50 -52.68
N ALA A 10 40.16 61.62 -52.49
CA ALA A 10 40.82 62.83 -52.04
C ALA A 10 41.06 63.74 -53.26
N GLY A 11 40.99 65.05 -53.04
CA GLY A 11 41.60 66.05 -53.91
C GLY A 11 40.63 67.09 -54.45
N ALA A 12 40.55 68.23 -53.76
CA ALA A 12 40.70 69.55 -54.38
C ALA A 12 40.65 70.63 -53.29
N LEU A 13 41.79 71.30 -53.14
CA LEU A 13 42.01 72.47 -52.31
C LEU A 13 41.26 73.69 -52.89
N LEU A 14 40.98 74.63 -51.97
CA LEU A 14 40.90 76.08 -52.13
C LEU A 14 39.58 76.73 -52.54
N LEU A 15 39.31 77.82 -51.79
CA LEU A 15 38.36 78.91 -51.99
C LEU A 15 36.95 78.70 -51.42
N LEU A 16 36.71 79.23 -50.21
CA LEU A 16 35.75 80.33 -49.94
C LEU A 16 35.34 80.36 -48.45
N PRO A 17 35.76 81.36 -47.66
CA PRO A 17 35.31 81.54 -46.27
C PRO A 17 33.86 82.06 -46.14
N GLY A 18 33.13 82.29 -47.24
CA GLY A 18 31.84 82.98 -47.23
C GLY A 18 30.59 82.10 -47.38
N VAL A 19 30.73 80.84 -47.84
CA VAL A 19 29.56 79.99 -48.18
C VAL A 19 29.11 79.09 -47.01
N LEU A 20 29.99 78.85 -46.03
CA LEU A 20 29.67 78.05 -44.85
C LEU A 20 28.75 78.76 -43.84
N LEU A 21 28.67 80.10 -43.86
CA LEU A 21 27.73 80.87 -43.02
C LEU A 21 26.31 80.91 -43.60
N GLY A 22 26.16 80.90 -44.93
CA GLY A 22 24.85 80.86 -45.60
C GLY A 22 24.17 79.48 -45.51
N TRP A 23 24.95 78.39 -45.61
CA TRP A 23 24.43 77.03 -45.42
C TRP A 23 24.15 76.71 -43.95
N ALA A 24 24.86 77.33 -42.99
CA ALA A 24 24.53 77.22 -41.57
C ALA A 24 23.18 77.90 -41.22
N LEU A 25 22.89 79.06 -41.82
CA LEU A 25 21.61 79.78 -41.61
C LEU A 25 20.42 79.16 -42.37
N LEU A 26 20.63 78.61 -43.57
CA LEU A 26 19.60 77.86 -44.30
C LEU A 26 19.36 76.46 -43.69
N GLY A 27 20.42 75.78 -43.22
CA GLY A 27 20.34 74.53 -42.47
C GLY A 27 19.62 74.68 -41.13
N TRP A 28 19.89 75.76 -40.38
CA TRP A 28 19.15 76.08 -39.15
C TRP A 28 17.66 76.32 -39.38
N SER A 29 17.28 76.96 -40.49
CA SER A 29 15.86 77.19 -40.80
C SER A 29 15.12 75.89 -41.19
N GLY A 30 15.82 74.94 -41.83
CA GLY A 30 15.30 73.62 -42.18
C GLY A 30 15.19 72.71 -40.97
N GLU A 31 16.19 72.72 -40.09
CA GLU A 31 16.18 71.98 -38.82
C GLU A 31 15.10 72.49 -37.86
N ALA A 32 14.88 73.80 -37.78
CA ALA A 32 13.80 74.37 -36.96
C ALA A 32 12.42 73.89 -37.44
N ARG A 33 12.17 73.90 -38.76
CA ARG A 33 10.90 73.39 -39.32
C ARG A 33 10.74 71.88 -39.15
N GLN A 34 11.83 71.11 -39.24
CA GLN A 34 11.81 69.67 -38.99
C GLN A 34 11.56 69.36 -37.51
N ARG A 35 12.12 70.15 -36.59
CA ARG A 35 11.85 70.05 -35.14
C ARG A 35 10.40 70.39 -34.84
N ASP A 36 9.87 71.50 -35.35
CA ASP A 36 8.46 71.87 -35.17
C ASP A 36 7.51 70.79 -35.71
N ALA A 37 7.83 70.20 -36.87
CA ALA A 37 7.03 69.12 -37.46
C ALA A 37 7.10 67.83 -36.63
N LEU A 38 8.28 67.51 -36.06
CA LEU A 38 8.45 66.38 -35.15
C LEU A 38 7.74 66.60 -33.82
N GLU A 39 7.82 67.80 -33.25
CA GLU A 39 7.12 68.17 -32.02
C GLU A 39 5.60 68.10 -32.19
N ARG A 40 5.07 68.57 -33.31
CA ARG A 40 3.64 68.42 -33.64
C ARG A 40 3.23 66.96 -33.78
N ARG A 41 4.04 66.14 -34.47
CA ARG A 41 3.77 64.69 -34.57
C ARG A 41 3.84 64.00 -33.22
N HIS A 42 4.80 64.37 -32.36
CA HIS A 42 4.91 63.84 -31.01
C HIS A 42 3.72 64.26 -30.14
N ALA A 43 3.28 65.51 -30.22
CA ALA A 43 2.09 66.00 -29.52
C ALA A 43 0.82 65.27 -29.99
N GLU A 44 0.65 65.05 -31.30
CA GLU A 44 -0.46 64.28 -31.84
C GLU A 44 -0.44 62.81 -31.37
N LEU A 45 0.74 62.19 -31.33
CA LEU A 45 0.90 60.82 -30.82
C LEU A 45 0.59 60.72 -29.32
N LEU A 46 1.01 61.70 -28.51
CA LEU A 46 0.69 61.77 -27.09
C LEU A 46 -0.83 61.86 -26.88
N VAL A 47 -1.52 62.74 -27.62
CA VAL A 47 -3.00 62.86 -27.54
C VAL A 47 -3.68 61.55 -27.94
N ARG A 48 -3.18 60.84 -28.97
CA ARG A 48 -3.71 59.53 -29.36
C ARG A 48 -3.48 58.46 -28.30
N LEU A 49 -2.30 58.44 -27.68
CA LEU A 49 -1.98 57.50 -26.60
C LEU A 49 -2.82 57.78 -25.34
N GLU A 50 -3.01 59.05 -24.98
CA GLU A 50 -3.85 59.44 -23.84
C GLU A 50 -5.30 59.00 -24.05
N ARG A 51 -5.84 59.18 -25.26
CA ARG A 51 -7.18 58.67 -25.61
C ARG A 51 -7.25 57.16 -25.51
N ALA A 52 -6.26 56.44 -26.06
CA ALA A 52 -6.20 54.98 -26.01
C ALA A 52 -6.12 54.44 -24.57
N VAL A 53 -5.34 55.12 -23.71
CA VAL A 53 -5.25 54.79 -22.27
C VAL A 53 -6.57 55.07 -21.56
N ALA A 54 -7.25 56.17 -21.88
CA ALA A 54 -8.55 56.50 -21.31
C ALA A 54 -9.62 55.45 -21.67
N THR A 55 -9.69 55.03 -22.94
CA THR A 55 -10.59 53.95 -23.36
C THR A 55 -10.27 52.63 -22.67
N ARG A 56 -8.99 52.26 -22.57
CA ARG A 56 -8.60 51.00 -21.91
C ARG A 56 -8.88 51.02 -20.40
N LYS A 57 -8.75 52.18 -19.75
CA LYS A 57 -9.15 52.35 -18.34
C LYS A 57 -10.66 52.20 -18.17
N ALA A 58 -11.46 52.72 -19.10
CA ALA A 58 -12.92 52.55 -19.08
C ALA A 58 -13.30 51.06 -19.23
N GLU A 59 -12.73 50.37 -20.22
CA GLU A 59 -12.96 48.92 -20.43
C GLU A 59 -12.56 48.07 -19.20
N VAL A 60 -11.42 48.37 -18.57
CA VAL A 60 -11.00 47.67 -17.35
C VAL A 60 -11.95 47.94 -16.19
N SER A 61 -12.48 49.16 -16.06
CA SER A 61 -13.46 49.48 -15.01
C SER A 61 -14.80 48.78 -15.22
N GLU A 62 -15.24 48.66 -16.47
CA GLU A 62 -16.47 47.95 -16.85
C GLU A 62 -16.32 46.44 -16.62
N ASN A 63 -15.20 45.85 -17.04
CA ASN A 63 -14.91 44.43 -16.79
C ASN A 63 -14.89 44.10 -15.29
N ARG A 64 -14.25 44.95 -14.46
CA ARG A 64 -14.26 44.79 -13.00
C ARG A 64 -15.66 44.87 -12.40
N TRP A 65 -16.51 45.74 -12.94
CA TRP A 65 -17.90 45.85 -12.51
C TRP A 65 -18.71 44.60 -12.89
N LEU A 66 -18.52 44.07 -14.11
CA LEU A 66 -19.16 42.83 -14.57
C LEU A 66 -18.70 41.61 -13.76
N GLU A 67 -17.40 41.48 -13.48
CA GLU A 67 -16.85 40.42 -12.62
C GLU A 67 -17.48 40.44 -11.22
N LYS A 68 -17.62 41.62 -10.63
CA LYS A 68 -18.27 41.77 -9.32
C LYS A 68 -19.74 41.32 -9.37
N ARG A 69 -20.48 41.69 -10.43
CA ARG A 69 -21.88 41.25 -10.59
C ARG A 69 -22.03 39.75 -10.81
N LEU A 70 -21.10 39.13 -11.54
CA LEU A 70 -21.09 37.67 -11.73
C LEU A 70 -20.86 36.95 -10.41
N LEU A 71 -19.90 37.40 -9.61
CA LEU A 71 -19.65 36.84 -8.27
C LEU A 71 -20.87 36.96 -7.36
N GLU A 72 -21.54 38.12 -7.35
CA GLU A 72 -22.77 38.33 -6.57
C GLU A 72 -23.90 37.39 -7.02
N ALA A 73 -24.06 37.20 -8.33
CA ALA A 73 -25.05 36.27 -8.89
C ALA A 73 -24.74 34.80 -8.56
N GLU A 74 -23.47 34.39 -8.61
CA GLU A 74 -23.03 33.05 -8.23
C GLU A 74 -23.24 32.78 -6.74
N LEU A 75 -22.94 33.76 -5.89
CA LEU A 75 -23.12 33.65 -4.44
C LEU A 75 -24.61 33.49 -4.11
N SER A 76 -25.48 34.30 -4.72
CA SER A 76 -26.94 34.19 -4.60
C SER A 76 -27.47 32.84 -5.09
N ARG A 77 -26.93 32.32 -6.20
CA ARG A 77 -27.27 30.99 -6.72
C ARG A 77 -26.84 29.88 -5.75
N GLN A 78 -25.66 29.97 -5.15
CA GLN A 78 -25.18 29.01 -4.15
C GLN A 78 -26.03 29.04 -2.88
N GLU A 79 -26.43 30.21 -2.41
CA GLU A 79 -27.34 30.36 -1.28
C GLU A 79 -28.72 29.76 -1.57
N GLY A 80 -29.27 30.01 -2.77
CA GLY A 80 -30.50 29.38 -3.23
C GLY A 80 -30.42 27.84 -3.27
N LEU A 81 -29.32 27.29 -3.78
CA LEU A 81 -29.08 25.84 -3.78
C LEU A 81 -28.96 25.28 -2.35
N ARG A 82 -28.30 25.97 -1.43
CA ARG A 82 -28.21 25.58 -0.01
C ARG A 82 -29.59 25.57 0.65
N ALA A 83 -30.41 26.59 0.40
CA ALA A 83 -31.78 26.67 0.91
C ALA A 83 -32.65 25.52 0.39
N ILE A 84 -32.57 25.21 -0.91
CA ILE A 84 -33.27 24.07 -1.53
C ILE A 84 -32.82 22.75 -0.89
N THR A 85 -31.51 22.59 -0.64
CA THR A 85 -30.95 21.37 -0.02
C THR A 85 -31.47 21.19 1.42
N LEU A 86 -31.49 22.27 2.22
CA LEU A 86 -32.00 22.25 3.60
C LEU A 86 -33.51 21.96 3.65
N LEU A 87 -34.29 22.53 2.73
CA LEU A 87 -35.73 22.25 2.60
C LEU A 87 -35.97 20.80 2.17
N GLY A 88 -35.19 20.29 1.23
CA GLY A 88 -35.21 18.89 0.81
C GLY A 88 -34.94 17.93 1.97
N ASP A 89 -33.97 18.25 2.84
CA ASP A 89 -33.66 17.45 4.02
C ASP A 89 -34.75 17.53 5.10
N ARG A 90 -35.38 18.70 5.30
CA ARG A 90 -36.55 18.85 6.18
C ARG A 90 -37.74 18.00 5.70
N ILE A 91 -38.04 18.03 4.40
CA ILE A 91 -39.12 17.23 3.80
C ILE A 91 -38.82 15.73 3.94
N LYS A 92 -37.57 15.30 3.72
CA LYS A 92 -37.14 13.90 3.94
C LYS A 92 -37.27 13.47 5.40
N ARG A 93 -36.97 14.35 6.36
CA ARG A 93 -37.15 14.06 7.80
C ARG A 93 -38.62 14.01 8.21
N ALA A 94 -39.46 14.90 7.68
CA ALA A 94 -40.90 14.93 7.94
C ALA A 94 -41.65 13.73 7.33
N ARG A 95 -41.14 13.17 6.22
CA ARG A 95 -41.68 11.95 5.59
C ARG A 95 -41.13 10.64 6.16
N LYS A 96 -40.13 10.67 7.05
CA LYS A 96 -39.67 9.46 7.72
C LYS A 96 -40.69 9.09 8.81
N PRO A 97 -41.33 7.92 8.74
CA PRO A 97 -42.16 7.46 9.84
C PRO A 97 -41.32 7.42 11.14
N PRO A 98 -41.94 7.62 12.31
CA PRO A 98 -41.23 7.54 13.58
C PRO A 98 -40.47 6.20 13.63
N PRO A 99 -39.21 6.19 14.08
CA PRO A 99 -38.44 4.96 14.17
C PRO A 99 -39.22 4.00 15.08
N LYS A 100 -39.61 2.84 14.52
CA LYS A 100 -40.16 1.75 15.32
C LYS A 100 -39.21 1.49 16.49
N PRO A 101 -39.69 1.17 17.70
CA PRO A 101 -38.81 0.85 18.82
C PRO A 101 -37.86 -0.26 18.37
N VAL A 102 -36.60 0.11 18.17
CA VAL A 102 -35.56 -0.81 17.74
C VAL A 102 -35.17 -1.59 18.97
N ASP A 103 -35.33 -2.91 18.91
CA ASP A 103 -34.84 -3.81 19.94
C ASP A 103 -33.32 -3.62 20.07
N GLN A 104 -32.90 -3.01 21.19
CA GLN A 104 -31.52 -2.67 21.44
C GLN A 104 -30.64 -3.92 21.49
N ALA A 105 -31.19 -5.06 21.95
CA ALA A 105 -30.48 -6.33 22.00
C ALA A 105 -30.18 -6.87 20.60
N VAL A 106 -31.11 -6.72 19.65
CA VAL A 106 -30.90 -7.11 18.24
C VAL A 106 -29.81 -6.24 17.61
N THR A 107 -29.84 -4.94 17.87
CA THR A 107 -28.84 -4.00 17.34
C THR A 107 -27.43 -4.27 17.90
N GLN A 108 -27.34 -4.62 19.18
CA GLN A 108 -26.06 -4.95 19.80
C GLN A 108 -25.48 -6.25 19.24
N ARG A 109 -26.30 -7.31 19.09
CA ARG A 109 -25.87 -8.58 18.47
C ARG A 109 -25.37 -8.38 17.03
N GLN A 110 -26.04 -7.53 16.24
CA GLN A 110 -25.59 -7.19 14.89
C GLN A 110 -24.24 -6.48 14.91
N ARG A 111 -24.03 -5.52 15.82
CA ARG A 111 -22.75 -4.82 15.94
C ARG A 111 -21.62 -5.76 16.34
N GLU A 112 -21.84 -6.64 17.31
CA GLU A 112 -20.87 -7.65 17.74
C GLU A 112 -20.51 -8.60 16.59
N LEU A 113 -21.49 -9.03 15.80
CA LEU A 113 -21.26 -9.85 14.61
C LEU A 113 -20.40 -9.12 13.57
N VAL A 114 -20.73 -7.87 13.26
CA VAL A 114 -19.99 -7.04 12.30
C VAL A 114 -18.55 -6.82 12.78
N GLN A 115 -18.35 -6.52 14.07
CA GLN A 115 -17.03 -6.36 14.67
C GLN A 115 -16.22 -7.66 14.60
N LYS A 116 -16.82 -8.79 14.97
CA LYS A 116 -16.18 -10.11 14.89
C LYS A 116 -15.77 -10.44 13.45
N LEU A 117 -16.68 -10.28 12.48
CA LEU A 117 -16.38 -10.53 11.05
C LEU A 117 -15.23 -9.66 10.56
N ASN A 118 -15.22 -8.36 10.87
CA ASN A 118 -14.15 -7.46 10.47
C ASN A 118 -12.80 -7.81 11.12
N ALA A 119 -12.79 -8.19 12.40
CA ALA A 119 -11.57 -8.60 13.08
C ALA A 119 -10.97 -9.85 12.45
N VAL A 120 -11.81 -10.85 12.15
CA VAL A 120 -11.41 -12.10 11.51
C VAL A 120 -10.93 -11.85 10.08
N LEU A 121 -11.72 -11.18 9.24
CA LEU A 121 -11.34 -10.90 7.84
C LEU A 121 -10.02 -10.14 7.75
N ARG A 122 -9.79 -9.15 8.63
CA ARG A 122 -8.52 -8.42 8.70
C ARG A 122 -7.35 -9.32 9.10
N ARG A 123 -7.53 -10.18 10.10
CA ARG A 123 -6.49 -11.09 10.60
C ARG A 123 -6.03 -12.08 9.52
N TYR A 124 -6.96 -12.57 8.71
CA TYR A 124 -6.71 -13.65 7.75
C TYR A 124 -6.54 -13.18 6.30
N GLY A 125 -6.29 -11.90 6.04
CA GLY A 125 -5.79 -11.43 4.73
C GLY A 125 -6.74 -10.57 3.89
N ALA A 126 -7.95 -10.28 4.39
CA ALA A 126 -8.91 -9.39 3.73
C ALA A 126 -8.99 -8.01 4.40
N SER A 127 -7.84 -7.40 4.72
CA SER A 127 -7.79 -6.08 5.38
C SER A 127 -8.37 -4.93 4.56
N TRP A 128 -8.44 -5.10 3.24
CA TRP A 128 -9.01 -4.18 2.25
C TRP A 128 -10.55 -4.30 2.14
N LEU A 129 -11.18 -5.26 2.83
CA LEU A 129 -12.63 -5.46 2.80
C LEU A 129 -13.20 -5.30 4.21
N ARG A 130 -14.27 -4.52 4.34
CA ARG A 130 -15.00 -4.35 5.61
C ARG A 130 -16.48 -4.61 5.46
N VAL A 131 -17.02 -5.38 6.38
CA VAL A 131 -18.46 -5.49 6.60
C VAL A 131 -18.90 -4.25 7.36
N HIS A 132 -19.78 -3.45 6.76
CA HIS A 132 -20.33 -2.25 7.38
C HIS A 132 -21.66 -2.54 8.07
N GLU A 133 -22.51 -3.35 7.44
CA GLU A 133 -23.87 -3.63 7.91
C GLU A 133 -24.27 -5.07 7.59
N VAL A 134 -24.99 -5.70 8.52
CA VAL A 134 -25.63 -7.00 8.36
C VAL A 134 -26.97 -6.94 9.09
N ALA A 135 -28.08 -7.18 8.41
CA ALA A 135 -29.39 -7.15 9.05
C ALA A 135 -29.69 -8.42 9.83
N SER A 136 -29.29 -9.58 9.32
CA SER A 136 -29.52 -10.85 10.01
C SER A 136 -28.50 -11.91 9.58
N ARG A 137 -28.40 -12.99 10.36
CA ARG A 137 -27.58 -14.15 10.04
C ARG A 137 -28.39 -15.42 10.25
N LYS A 138 -28.31 -16.34 9.28
CA LYS A 138 -28.89 -17.69 9.33
C LYS A 138 -27.82 -18.69 8.91
N GLY A 139 -27.19 -19.35 9.88
CA GLY A 139 -26.03 -20.22 9.61
C GLY A 139 -24.88 -19.45 8.96
N ALA A 140 -24.47 -19.89 7.78
CA ALA A 140 -23.41 -19.25 6.98
C ALA A 140 -23.91 -18.09 6.09
N ASP A 141 -25.23 -17.85 6.06
CA ASP A 141 -25.84 -16.81 5.24
C ASP A 141 -26.06 -15.52 6.05
N LEU A 142 -25.58 -14.41 5.50
CA LEU A 142 -25.77 -13.07 6.00
C LEU A 142 -26.79 -12.35 5.10
N GLU A 143 -27.80 -11.73 5.68
CA GLU A 143 -28.86 -11.04 4.94
C GLU A 143 -28.67 -9.51 4.98
N LYS A 144 -28.98 -8.86 3.84
CA LYS A 144 -28.89 -7.41 3.62
C LYS A 144 -27.54 -6.86 4.08
N VAL A 145 -26.50 -7.29 3.38
CA VAL A 145 -25.12 -6.98 3.74
C VAL A 145 -24.61 -5.79 2.97
N ARG A 146 -23.92 -4.90 3.67
CA ARG A 146 -23.14 -3.83 3.05
C ARG A 146 -21.66 -4.08 3.29
N LEU A 147 -20.91 -4.25 2.22
CA LEU A 147 -19.46 -4.36 2.21
C LEU A 147 -18.84 -3.07 1.67
N VAL A 148 -17.66 -2.73 2.18
CA VAL A 148 -16.87 -1.58 1.78
C VAL A 148 -15.49 -2.06 1.38
N VAL A 149 -15.04 -1.64 0.20
CA VAL A 149 -13.69 -1.90 -0.32
C VAL A 149 -12.83 -0.69 -0.01
N LEU A 150 -11.66 -0.96 0.55
CA LEU A 150 -10.67 0.02 0.93
C LEU A 150 -9.43 -0.13 0.07
N ASP A 151 -8.82 1.00 -0.28
CA ASP A 151 -7.51 1.03 -0.89
C ASP A 151 -6.40 0.72 0.14
N GLN A 152 -5.14 0.76 -0.31
CA GLN A 152 -3.96 0.53 0.53
C GLN A 152 -3.80 1.57 1.65
N SER A 153 -4.38 2.76 1.49
CA SER A 153 -4.38 3.85 2.48
C SER A 153 -5.57 3.77 3.45
N GLY A 154 -6.49 2.82 3.25
CA GLY A 154 -7.72 2.69 4.03
C GLY A 154 -8.85 3.62 3.61
N VAL A 155 -8.74 4.27 2.44
CA VAL A 155 -9.78 5.13 1.86
C VAL A 155 -10.81 4.26 1.13
N ILE A 156 -12.09 4.65 1.20
CA ILE A 156 -13.18 3.92 0.55
C ILE A 156 -13.08 4.07 -0.97
N GLU A 157 -12.78 2.97 -1.65
CA GLU A 157 -12.76 2.89 -3.12
C GLU A 157 -14.14 2.53 -3.67
N GLY A 158 -14.90 1.74 -2.89
CA GLY A 158 -16.19 1.24 -3.34
C GLY A 158 -17.00 0.55 -2.27
N ALA A 159 -18.20 0.14 -2.64
CA ALA A 159 -19.09 -0.62 -1.79
C ALA A 159 -19.92 -1.64 -2.58
N PHE A 160 -20.30 -2.72 -1.91
CA PHE A 160 -21.27 -3.68 -2.38
C PHE A 160 -22.46 -3.70 -1.42
N VAL A 161 -23.67 -3.60 -1.94
CA VAL A 161 -24.90 -3.84 -1.19
C VAL A 161 -25.52 -5.10 -1.76
N ALA A 162 -25.72 -6.12 -0.94
CA ALA A 162 -26.23 -7.42 -1.37
C ALA A 162 -27.40 -7.86 -0.49
N ASP A 163 -28.39 -8.50 -1.10
CA ASP A 163 -29.53 -9.08 -0.36
C ASP A 163 -29.09 -10.27 0.48
N ARG A 164 -28.13 -11.05 -0.03
CA ARG A 164 -27.53 -12.19 0.66
C ARG A 164 -26.02 -12.24 0.40
N CYS A 165 -25.27 -12.59 1.43
CA CYS A 165 -23.84 -12.86 1.36
C CYS A 165 -23.56 -14.20 2.05
N ARG A 166 -22.83 -15.08 1.39
CA ARG A 166 -22.33 -16.33 1.96
C ARG A 166 -20.81 -16.34 1.92
N LEU A 167 -20.18 -16.58 3.06
CA LEU A 167 -18.74 -16.81 3.16
C LEU A 167 -18.48 -18.29 2.93
N GLU A 168 -17.66 -18.61 1.93
CA GLU A 168 -17.26 -19.98 1.61
C GLU A 168 -15.74 -20.14 1.75
N LEU A 169 -15.29 -21.24 2.36
CA LEU A 169 -13.88 -21.63 2.37
C LEU A 169 -13.71 -22.94 1.61
N ASP A 170 -12.85 -22.91 0.60
CA ASP A 170 -12.40 -24.12 -0.09
C ASP A 170 -11.19 -24.70 0.66
N ARG A 171 -11.42 -25.81 1.38
CA ARG A 171 -10.40 -26.52 2.16
C ARG A 171 -9.27 -27.07 1.28
N LYS A 172 -9.51 -27.32 -0.01
CA LYS A 172 -8.48 -27.84 -0.92
C LYS A 172 -7.46 -26.78 -1.28
N THR A 173 -7.92 -25.55 -1.53
CA THR A 173 -7.10 -24.45 -2.05
C THR A 173 -6.74 -23.41 -0.99
N GLY A 174 -7.44 -23.38 0.15
CA GLY A 174 -7.28 -22.34 1.17
C GLY A 174 -7.90 -20.99 0.78
N LYS A 175 -8.65 -20.94 -0.33
CA LYS A 175 -9.30 -19.70 -0.80
C LYS A 175 -10.64 -19.48 -0.13
N VAL A 176 -10.92 -18.22 0.17
CA VAL A 176 -12.19 -17.75 0.71
C VAL A 176 -12.93 -16.99 -0.38
N ALA A 177 -14.20 -17.31 -0.57
CA ALA A 177 -15.09 -16.64 -1.50
C ALA A 177 -16.29 -16.03 -0.75
N LEU A 178 -16.50 -14.72 -0.90
CA LEU A 178 -17.76 -14.08 -0.52
C LEU A 178 -18.67 -14.08 -1.74
N ARG A 179 -19.68 -14.93 -1.70
CA ARG A 179 -20.72 -15.00 -2.73
C ARG A 179 -21.86 -14.06 -2.35
N LEU A 180 -22.07 -13.06 -3.18
CA LEU A 180 -23.08 -12.04 -3.03
C LEU A 180 -24.21 -12.26 -4.03
N GLU A 181 -25.45 -12.16 -3.58
CA GLU A 181 -26.68 -12.24 -4.40
C GLU A 181 -27.49 -10.95 -4.29
N GLY A 182 -28.15 -10.54 -5.37
CA GLY A 182 -28.93 -9.30 -5.42
C GLY A 182 -28.06 -8.07 -5.23
N VAL A 183 -26.94 -7.99 -5.98
CA VAL A 183 -25.86 -7.05 -5.68
C VAL A 183 -26.05 -5.73 -6.41
N THR A 184 -25.90 -4.64 -5.67
CA THR A 184 -25.61 -3.32 -6.22
C THR A 184 -24.16 -2.96 -5.91
N LYS A 185 -23.33 -2.90 -6.94
CA LYS A 185 -21.94 -2.47 -6.90
C LYS A 185 -21.88 -0.96 -7.03
N ILE A 186 -21.10 -0.30 -6.16
CA ILE A 186 -20.91 1.15 -6.14
C ILE A 186 -19.41 1.41 -6.23
N LEU A 187 -18.91 1.78 -7.41
CA LEU A 187 -17.49 2.12 -7.64
C LEU A 187 -17.39 3.51 -8.26
N GLY A 188 -16.55 4.39 -7.72
CA GLY A 188 -16.34 5.73 -8.28
C GLY A 188 -17.63 6.55 -8.47
N GLY A 189 -18.66 6.29 -7.66
CA GLY A 189 -19.99 6.91 -7.77
C GLY A 189 -20.95 6.25 -8.77
N VAL A 190 -20.47 5.34 -9.62
CA VAL A 190 -21.31 4.57 -10.56
C VAL A 190 -21.99 3.42 -9.83
N ARG A 191 -23.28 3.23 -10.08
CA ARG A 191 -24.09 2.14 -9.52
C ARG A 191 -24.42 1.12 -10.60
N GLU A 192 -24.03 -0.11 -10.37
CA GLU A 192 -24.30 -1.23 -11.25
C GLU A 192 -25.06 -2.32 -10.48
N LYS A 193 -26.14 -2.84 -11.05
CA LYS A 193 -26.90 -3.95 -10.47
C LYS A 193 -26.55 -5.24 -11.19
N THR A 194 -26.25 -6.26 -10.41
CA THR A 194 -25.89 -7.60 -10.89
C THR A 194 -26.54 -8.64 -10.00
N GLU A 195 -27.05 -9.72 -10.58
CA GLU A 195 -27.69 -10.77 -9.80
C GLU A 195 -26.73 -11.46 -8.82
N ARG A 196 -25.47 -11.67 -9.24
CA ARG A 196 -24.45 -12.36 -8.46
C ARG A 196 -23.09 -11.70 -8.61
N HIS A 197 -22.33 -11.70 -7.52
CA HIS A 197 -20.94 -11.25 -7.51
C HIS A 197 -20.12 -12.13 -6.56
N VAL A 198 -18.85 -12.38 -6.89
CA VAL A 198 -17.95 -13.18 -6.04
C VAL A 198 -16.69 -12.39 -5.77
N ILE A 199 -16.34 -12.27 -4.49
CA ILE A 199 -15.10 -11.66 -4.04
C ILE A 199 -14.22 -12.78 -3.48
N GLU A 200 -13.05 -13.01 -4.06
CA GLU A 200 -12.14 -14.08 -3.64
C GLU A 200 -10.85 -13.52 -3.06
N PHE A 201 -10.32 -14.19 -2.03
CA PHE A 201 -9.00 -13.93 -1.49
C PHE A 201 -8.40 -15.21 -0.89
N GLU A 202 -7.09 -15.22 -0.72
CA GLU A 202 -6.37 -16.32 -0.07
C GLU A 202 -6.27 -16.06 1.43
N ALA A 203 -6.72 -17.01 2.25
CA ALA A 203 -6.62 -16.88 3.69
C ALA A 203 -5.20 -17.16 4.18
N ALA A 204 -4.66 -16.30 5.04
CA ALA A 204 -3.31 -16.47 5.59
C ALA A 204 -3.15 -17.76 6.41
N ASP A 205 -4.20 -18.14 7.14
CA ASP A 205 -4.32 -19.44 7.81
C ASP A 205 -5.77 -19.95 7.65
N PRO A 206 -6.04 -20.74 6.60
CA PRO A 206 -7.38 -21.24 6.31
C PRO A 206 -7.98 -22.12 7.41
N ARG A 207 -7.14 -22.84 8.17
CA ARG A 207 -7.62 -23.75 9.23
C ARG A 207 -8.02 -22.99 10.48
N ALA A 208 -7.20 -22.02 10.89
CA ALA A 208 -7.55 -21.15 12.01
C ALA A 208 -8.81 -20.31 11.70
N LEU A 209 -8.96 -19.86 10.45
CA LEU A 209 -10.17 -19.19 9.98
C LEU A 209 -11.43 -20.06 10.12
N GLU A 210 -11.34 -21.33 9.72
CA GLU A 210 -12.44 -22.31 9.88
C GLU A 210 -12.87 -22.43 11.35
N LEU A 211 -11.91 -22.55 12.28
CA LEU A 211 -12.18 -22.66 13.71
C LEU A 211 -12.82 -21.40 14.30
N GLU A 212 -12.38 -20.20 13.91
CA GLU A 212 -12.89 -18.94 14.47
C GLU A 212 -14.31 -18.57 13.97
N LEU A 213 -14.59 -18.85 12.69
CA LEU A 213 -15.87 -18.55 12.06
C LEU A 213 -16.91 -19.65 12.28
N GLY A 214 -16.48 -20.91 12.39
CA GLY A 214 -17.35 -22.07 12.60
C GLY A 214 -18.55 -22.05 11.63
N ASP A 215 -19.75 -22.09 12.18
CA ASP A 215 -21.02 -22.10 11.42
C ASP A 215 -21.26 -20.84 10.57
N ALA A 216 -20.40 -19.81 10.66
CA ALA A 216 -20.48 -18.64 9.78
C ALA A 216 -19.87 -18.90 8.40
N LEU A 217 -19.17 -20.02 8.24
CA LEU A 217 -18.40 -20.37 7.07
C LEU A 217 -19.01 -21.62 6.42
N ALA A 218 -19.35 -21.52 5.14
CA ALA A 218 -19.73 -22.68 4.35
C ALA A 218 -18.47 -23.37 3.82
N LEU A 219 -18.27 -24.63 4.20
CA LEU A 219 -17.04 -25.37 3.89
C LEU A 219 -17.21 -26.15 2.59
N LYS A 220 -16.22 -26.06 1.70
CA LYS A 220 -16.15 -26.82 0.45
C LYS A 220 -14.91 -27.68 0.39
N GLY A 221 -15.09 -28.89 -0.14
CA GLY A 221 -14.01 -29.86 -0.30
C GLY A 221 -13.47 -30.41 1.02
N GLU A 222 -12.33 -31.10 0.90
CA GLU A 222 -11.59 -31.67 2.01
C GLU A 222 -10.22 -31.01 2.10
N TRP A 223 -9.66 -30.95 3.31
CA TRP A 223 -8.27 -30.55 3.47
C TRP A 223 -7.39 -31.51 2.67
N PRO A 224 -6.41 -31.00 1.91
CA PRO A 224 -5.48 -31.88 1.22
C PRO A 224 -4.86 -32.79 2.27
N LYS A 225 -4.88 -34.10 2.00
CA LYS A 225 -4.17 -35.06 2.84
C LYS A 225 -2.74 -34.55 2.96
N PRO A 226 -2.19 -34.43 4.18
CA PRO A 226 -0.81 -34.00 4.33
C PRO A 226 0.03 -34.89 3.43
N LYS A 227 0.69 -34.31 2.43
CA LYS A 227 1.65 -35.05 1.61
C LYS A 227 2.62 -35.66 2.59
N ARG A 228 2.60 -36.98 2.74
CA ARG A 228 3.66 -37.70 3.43
C ARG A 228 4.89 -37.43 2.59
N VAL A 229 5.73 -36.52 3.06
CA VAL A 229 7.08 -36.39 2.53
C VAL A 229 7.70 -37.76 2.77
N GLU A 230 7.97 -38.49 1.70
CA GLU A 230 8.76 -39.71 1.81
C GLU A 230 10.12 -39.26 2.33
N LEU A 231 10.36 -39.57 3.59
CA LEU A 231 11.63 -39.26 4.22
C LEU A 231 12.72 -40.06 3.50
N PRO A 232 13.90 -39.47 3.28
CA PRO A 232 15.04 -40.23 2.78
C PRO A 232 15.22 -41.47 3.66
N LYS A 233 15.28 -42.66 3.05
CA LYS A 233 15.64 -43.87 3.80
C LYS A 233 17.13 -43.78 4.10
N VAL A 234 17.45 -43.60 5.38
CA VAL A 234 18.82 -43.59 5.89
C VAL A 234 18.97 -44.84 6.74
N ASP A 235 20.10 -45.52 6.61
CA ASP A 235 20.41 -46.65 7.47
C ASP A 235 20.53 -46.19 8.95
N PRO A 236 20.23 -47.08 9.92
CA PRO A 236 20.21 -46.71 11.34
C PRO A 236 21.56 -46.20 11.88
N GLU A 237 22.69 -46.70 11.35
CA GLU A 237 24.03 -46.30 11.80
C GLU A 237 24.36 -44.87 11.37
N THR A 238 24.07 -44.52 10.11
CA THR A 238 24.20 -43.15 9.62
C THR A 238 23.28 -42.20 10.39
N LEU A 239 22.04 -42.61 10.69
CA LEU A 239 21.11 -41.80 11.48
C LEU A 239 21.64 -41.55 12.90
N ALA A 240 22.21 -42.57 13.56
CA ALA A 240 22.82 -42.45 14.88
C ALA A 240 24.02 -41.49 14.86
N LEU A 241 24.91 -41.63 13.88
CA LEU A 241 26.05 -40.72 13.71
C LEU A 241 25.62 -39.26 13.56
N TRP A 242 24.57 -39.00 12.77
CA TRP A 242 24.06 -37.63 12.60
C TRP A 242 23.31 -37.12 13.82
N ARG A 243 22.69 -38.01 14.60
CA ARG A 243 22.11 -37.67 15.89
C ARG A 243 23.20 -37.15 16.84
N ASP A 244 24.27 -37.92 16.99
CA ASP A 244 25.38 -37.58 17.88
C ASP A 244 26.03 -36.26 17.49
N ARG A 245 26.27 -36.04 16.18
CA ARG A 245 26.80 -34.76 15.70
C ARG A 245 25.86 -33.58 15.95
N LEU A 246 24.55 -33.77 15.80
CA LEU A 246 23.61 -32.69 16.08
C LEU A 246 23.54 -32.40 17.59
N ASP A 247 23.58 -33.42 18.45
CA ASP A 247 23.69 -33.27 19.90
C ASP A 247 25.00 -32.58 20.31
N ASP A 248 26.13 -32.95 19.70
CA ASP A 248 27.43 -32.29 19.89
C ASP A 248 27.34 -30.80 19.58
N LEU A 249 26.73 -30.41 18.44
CA LEU A 249 26.52 -29.00 18.10
C LEU A 249 25.67 -28.28 19.16
N LEU A 250 24.56 -28.91 19.57
CA LEU A 250 23.63 -28.36 20.55
C LEU A 250 24.27 -28.19 21.94
N SER A 251 25.24 -29.04 22.30
CA SER A 251 26.01 -28.95 23.54
C SER A 251 26.91 -27.72 23.61
N LEU A 252 27.26 -27.11 22.48
CA LEU A 252 28.14 -25.94 22.41
C LEU A 252 27.41 -24.62 22.73
N VAL A 253 26.08 -24.64 22.85
CA VAL A 253 25.28 -23.44 23.11
C VAL A 253 25.53 -22.94 24.53
N LYS A 254 25.80 -21.64 24.67
CA LYS A 254 26.01 -21.01 25.98
C LYS A 254 24.69 -20.56 26.60
N GLY A 255 24.55 -20.81 27.90
CA GLY A 255 23.43 -20.31 28.71
C GLY A 255 22.16 -21.18 28.70
N ALA A 256 22.12 -22.22 27.88
CA ALA A 256 21.04 -23.20 27.84
C ALA A 256 21.60 -24.58 27.47
N ARG A 257 20.94 -25.64 27.94
CA ARG A 257 21.24 -27.02 27.58
C ARG A 257 20.20 -27.49 26.58
N PHE A 258 20.63 -27.99 25.43
CA PHE A 258 19.74 -28.55 24.42
C PHE A 258 19.98 -30.05 24.28
N GLU A 259 18.88 -30.79 24.07
CA GLU A 259 18.91 -32.23 23.86
C GLU A 259 18.02 -32.60 22.67
N LEU A 260 18.52 -33.44 21.79
CA LEU A 260 17.76 -33.97 20.67
C LEU A 260 16.86 -35.12 21.14
N GLY A 261 15.56 -34.85 21.23
CA GLY A 261 14.56 -35.86 21.58
C GLY A 261 14.28 -36.84 20.43
N ARG A 262 14.05 -36.31 19.22
CA ARG A 262 13.70 -37.11 18.03
C ARG A 262 14.43 -36.62 16.79
N LEU A 263 14.89 -37.55 15.97
CA LEU A 263 15.38 -37.34 14.61
C LEU A 263 14.92 -38.53 13.77
N SER A 264 14.15 -38.29 12.70
CA SER A 264 13.54 -39.36 11.91
C SER A 264 14.34 -39.73 10.66
N SER A 265 15.02 -38.75 10.04
CA SER A 265 15.82 -38.95 8.83
C SER A 265 16.75 -37.75 8.60
N VAL A 266 17.73 -37.92 7.72
CA VAL A 266 18.67 -36.90 7.27
C VAL A 266 18.84 -36.96 5.76
N GLY A 267 19.00 -35.81 5.10
CA GLY A 267 19.21 -35.76 3.66
C GLY A 267 19.17 -34.32 3.13
N GLU A 268 19.79 -34.09 1.98
CA GLU A 268 19.82 -32.78 1.30
C GLU A 268 20.29 -31.63 2.22
N SER A 269 21.27 -31.89 3.09
CA SER A 269 21.76 -30.94 4.11
C SER A 269 20.66 -30.45 5.05
N ALA A 270 19.72 -31.33 5.41
CA ALA A 270 18.65 -31.08 6.36
C ALA A 270 18.38 -32.30 7.25
N PHE A 271 17.79 -32.03 8.41
CA PHE A 271 17.33 -33.00 9.39
C PHE A 271 15.81 -33.03 9.38
N TRP A 272 15.21 -34.21 9.40
CA TRP A 272 13.77 -34.37 9.24
C TRP A 272 13.12 -35.03 10.46
N GLY A 273 11.91 -34.58 10.80
CA GLY A 273 11.14 -35.08 11.96
C GLY A 273 11.83 -34.79 13.29
N VAL A 274 12.30 -33.56 13.47
CA VAL A 274 13.17 -33.18 14.59
C VAL A 274 12.34 -32.74 15.81
N SER A 275 12.76 -33.16 17.00
CA SER A 275 12.30 -32.62 18.29
C SER A 275 13.52 -32.25 19.14
N ILE A 276 13.67 -30.98 19.52
CA ILE A 276 14.75 -30.48 20.39
C ILE A 276 14.15 -29.95 21.69
N HIS A 277 14.68 -30.36 22.82
CA HIS A 277 14.28 -29.87 24.14
C HIS A 277 15.35 -28.92 24.66
N GLY A 278 14.92 -27.75 25.13
CA GLY A 278 15.77 -26.74 25.75
C GLY A 278 15.51 -26.66 27.24
N TYR A 279 16.60 -26.66 28.00
CA TYR A 279 16.62 -26.57 29.45
C TYR A 279 17.47 -25.36 29.86
N THR A 280 17.12 -24.76 30.99
CA THR A 280 17.96 -23.76 31.65
C THR A 280 19.29 -24.38 32.09
N SER A 281 20.26 -23.55 32.49
CA SER A 281 21.52 -24.04 33.07
C SER A 281 21.33 -24.84 34.36
N THR A 282 20.18 -24.71 35.03
CA THR A 282 19.80 -25.48 36.22
C THR A 282 19.04 -26.77 35.91
N GLY A 283 18.84 -27.09 34.62
CA GLY A 283 18.15 -28.30 34.18
C GLY A 283 16.61 -28.21 34.19
N VAL A 284 16.05 -27.01 34.37
CA VAL A 284 14.60 -26.81 34.28
C VAL A 284 14.19 -26.77 32.81
N TRP A 285 13.15 -27.52 32.45
CA TRP A 285 12.60 -27.49 31.10
C TRP A 285 12.08 -26.08 30.78
N GLU A 286 12.55 -25.50 29.67
CA GLU A 286 12.21 -24.13 29.27
C GLU A 286 11.41 -24.11 27.97
N ARG A 287 11.79 -24.96 27.01
CA ARG A 287 11.22 -24.94 25.67
C ARG A 287 11.33 -26.28 24.94
N ARG A 288 10.48 -26.48 23.94
CA ARG A 288 10.51 -27.60 23.02
C ARG A 288 10.28 -27.10 21.59
N PHE A 289 11.12 -27.56 20.67
CA PHE A 289 10.99 -27.30 19.24
C PHE A 289 10.61 -28.59 18.54
N ASP A 290 9.44 -28.62 17.90
CA ASP A 290 9.07 -29.70 16.98
C ASP A 290 9.05 -29.15 15.56
N ALA A 291 9.73 -29.82 14.63
CA ALA A 291 9.75 -29.38 13.24
C ALA A 291 9.79 -30.56 12.27
N LYS A 292 9.12 -30.41 11.12
CA LYS A 292 9.25 -31.38 10.04
C LYS A 292 10.64 -31.37 9.43
N LYS A 293 11.24 -30.19 9.31
CA LYS A 293 12.58 -30.01 8.74
C LYS A 293 13.37 -29.00 9.56
N LEU A 294 14.64 -29.30 9.81
CA LEU A 294 15.62 -28.42 10.43
C LEU A 294 16.83 -28.28 9.52
N GLU A 295 17.27 -27.04 9.32
CA GLU A 295 18.50 -26.72 8.60
C GLU A 295 19.43 -25.92 9.53
N VAL A 296 20.72 -26.24 9.51
CA VAL A 296 21.74 -25.47 10.22
C VAL A 296 22.34 -24.46 9.25
N TRP A 297 22.24 -23.18 9.60
CA TRP A 297 22.72 -22.07 8.80
C TRP A 297 23.90 -21.40 9.47
N VAL A 298 24.96 -21.18 8.69
CA VAL A 298 26.18 -20.52 9.15
C VAL A 298 26.43 -19.27 8.32
N ASP A 299 26.55 -18.13 9.01
CA ASP A 299 27.10 -16.88 8.46
C ASP A 299 28.54 -16.74 8.98
N ALA A 300 29.50 -17.17 8.16
CA ALA A 300 30.92 -17.12 8.50
C ALA A 300 31.43 -15.68 8.69
N ALA A 301 30.85 -14.70 7.98
CA ALA A 301 31.28 -13.30 8.09
C ALA A 301 30.82 -12.67 9.40
N ALA A 302 29.64 -13.03 9.88
CA ALA A 302 29.13 -12.60 11.19
C ALA A 302 29.57 -13.53 12.34
N ASN A 303 30.22 -14.65 12.03
CA ASN A 303 30.50 -15.75 12.96
C ASN A 303 29.28 -16.20 13.77
N THR A 304 28.12 -16.33 13.09
CA THR A 304 26.86 -16.73 13.73
C THR A 304 26.32 -18.03 13.16
N VAL A 305 25.79 -18.88 14.03
CA VAL A 305 25.13 -20.14 13.70
C VAL A 305 23.67 -20.06 14.13
N GLU A 306 22.76 -20.51 13.28
CA GLU A 306 21.33 -20.55 13.58
C GLU A 306 20.67 -21.84 13.08
N LEU A 307 19.66 -22.29 13.81
CA LEU A 307 18.73 -23.32 13.36
C LEU A 307 17.57 -22.66 12.63
N ARG A 308 17.21 -23.21 11.48
CA ARG A 308 15.97 -22.87 10.77
C ARG A 308 15.04 -24.06 10.80
N LEU A 309 13.95 -23.90 11.54
CA LEU A 309 12.92 -24.93 11.70
C LEU A 309 11.76 -24.63 10.76
N PHE A 310 11.32 -25.60 9.99
CA PHE A 310 10.24 -25.46 9.02
C PHE A 310 9.07 -26.38 9.37
N ASP A 311 7.86 -25.86 9.20
CA ASP A 311 6.60 -26.56 9.44
C ASP A 311 6.56 -27.25 10.81
N GLY A 312 6.51 -26.44 11.85
CA GLY A 312 6.69 -26.90 13.23
C GLY A 312 6.00 -26.03 14.27
N SER A 313 6.30 -26.31 15.54
CA SER A 313 5.89 -25.50 16.67
C SER A 313 7.03 -25.32 17.67
N VAL A 314 6.97 -24.20 18.42
CA VAL A 314 7.79 -23.96 19.60
C VAL A 314 6.86 -23.88 20.80
N ALA A 315 7.02 -24.79 21.75
CA ALA A 315 6.35 -24.73 23.04
C ALA A 315 7.31 -24.19 24.11
N GLY A 316 6.83 -23.38 25.03
CA GLY A 316 7.61 -22.88 26.17
C GLY A 316 6.70 -22.32 27.27
N GLU A 317 7.29 -21.53 28.17
CA GLU A 317 6.58 -20.94 29.34
C GLU A 317 5.31 -20.15 28.93
N PHE A 318 5.35 -19.45 27.80
CA PHE A 318 4.24 -18.61 27.31
C PHE A 318 3.25 -19.32 26.38
N GLY A 319 3.31 -20.66 26.29
CA GLY A 319 2.46 -21.47 25.45
C GLY A 319 3.14 -21.99 24.17
N GLU A 320 2.33 -22.44 23.22
CA GLU A 320 2.78 -23.05 21.96
C GLU A 320 2.52 -22.12 20.77
N VAL A 321 3.56 -21.90 19.96
CA VAL A 321 3.51 -21.11 18.73
C VAL A 321 3.80 -22.00 17.53
N THR A 322 2.82 -22.15 16.65
CA THR A 322 2.96 -22.92 15.39
C THR A 322 3.39 -22.01 14.24
N PHE A 323 4.32 -22.47 13.41
CA PHE A 323 4.80 -21.75 12.22
C PHE A 323 4.57 -22.59 10.95
N PRO A 324 3.37 -22.53 10.35
CA PRO A 324 3.09 -23.19 9.08
C PRO A 324 3.70 -22.40 7.92
N ALA A 325 4.45 -23.07 7.02
CA ALA A 325 5.04 -22.53 5.78
C ALA A 325 6.13 -21.44 5.90
N ARG A 326 6.35 -20.84 7.08
CA ARG A 326 7.51 -19.97 7.38
C ARG A 326 8.50 -20.72 8.26
N TRP A 327 9.78 -20.35 8.16
CA TRP A 327 10.80 -20.90 9.06
C TRP A 327 10.87 -20.09 10.36
N TYR A 328 11.05 -20.79 11.47
CA TYR A 328 11.42 -20.21 12.75
C TYR A 328 12.95 -20.15 12.84
N ARG A 329 13.46 -18.98 13.23
CA ARG A 329 14.91 -18.73 13.39
C ARG A 329 15.29 -18.90 14.85
N TYR A 330 16.23 -19.79 15.13
CA TYR A 330 16.82 -19.91 16.47
C TYR A 330 18.33 -19.70 16.44
N PRO A 331 18.85 -18.57 16.91
CA PRO A 331 20.30 -18.34 16.99
C PRO A 331 20.93 -19.21 18.08
N LEU A 332 22.04 -19.88 17.76
CA LEU A 332 22.82 -20.69 18.70
C LEU A 332 23.88 -19.82 19.39
N ALA A 333 23.52 -19.24 20.52
CA ALA A 333 24.38 -18.30 21.24
C ALA A 333 25.71 -18.96 21.66
N GLY A 334 26.83 -18.33 21.29
CA GLY A 334 28.17 -18.77 21.67
C GLY A 334 28.78 -19.89 20.80
N VAL A 335 28.05 -20.40 19.80
CA VAL A 335 28.57 -21.39 18.85
C VAL A 335 29.26 -20.66 17.69
N ALA A 336 30.54 -20.95 17.46
CA ALA A 336 31.29 -20.35 16.35
C ALA A 336 31.03 -21.09 15.03
N ALA A 337 31.15 -20.35 13.91
CA ALA A 337 30.96 -20.89 12.57
C ALA A 337 31.90 -22.08 12.27
N VAL A 338 33.15 -22.00 12.75
CA VAL A 338 34.15 -23.07 12.58
C VAL A 338 33.77 -24.36 13.31
N ASP A 339 33.17 -24.25 14.49
CA ASP A 339 32.74 -25.41 15.27
C ASP A 339 31.55 -26.09 14.59
N ALA A 340 30.59 -25.31 14.10
CA ALA A 340 29.46 -25.84 13.34
C ALA A 340 29.90 -26.53 12.03
N ASP A 341 30.83 -25.93 11.28
CA ASP A 341 31.39 -26.54 10.07
C ASP A 341 32.15 -27.84 10.39
N ARG A 342 32.86 -27.89 11.52
CA ARG A 342 33.59 -29.09 11.97
C ARG A 342 32.64 -30.22 12.37
N VAL A 343 31.61 -29.92 13.15
CA VAL A 343 30.69 -30.94 13.70
C VAL A 343 29.72 -31.43 12.62
N LEU A 344 29.25 -30.54 11.74
CA LEU A 344 28.25 -30.82 10.71
C LEU A 344 28.80 -30.70 9.28
N THR A 345 30.02 -31.18 9.06
CA THR A 345 30.67 -31.13 7.74
C THR A 345 29.76 -31.71 6.65
N GLY A 346 29.43 -30.90 5.64
CA GLY A 346 28.54 -31.26 4.53
C GLY A 346 27.03 -31.06 4.77
N TYR A 347 26.62 -30.73 6.00
CA TYR A 347 25.22 -30.55 6.42
C TYR A 347 24.90 -29.13 6.93
N VAL A 348 25.79 -28.19 6.64
CA VAL A 348 25.62 -26.76 6.94
C VAL A 348 25.27 -25.99 5.67
N LYS A 349 24.27 -25.12 5.76
CA LYS A 349 23.94 -24.15 4.70
C LYS A 349 24.67 -22.82 4.95
N ARG A 350 25.44 -22.38 3.97
CA ARG A 350 26.17 -21.11 4.04
C ARG A 350 25.29 -19.95 3.58
N VAL A 351 25.19 -18.92 4.41
CA VAL A 351 24.54 -17.67 4.03
C VAL A 351 25.37 -16.99 2.93
N ARG A 352 24.89 -17.02 1.68
CA ARG A 352 25.48 -16.22 0.60
C ARG A 352 24.94 -14.79 0.72
N ARG A 353 25.77 -13.86 1.21
CA ARG A 353 25.44 -12.43 1.07
C ARG A 353 25.54 -12.05 -0.41
N PRO A 354 24.56 -11.34 -0.99
CA PRO A 354 24.73 -10.77 -2.32
C PRO A 354 25.97 -9.88 -2.29
N LYS A 355 26.90 -10.07 -3.24
CA LYS A 355 28.00 -9.13 -3.44
C LYS A 355 27.35 -7.76 -3.63
N ARG A 356 27.61 -6.81 -2.73
CA ARG A 356 27.23 -5.41 -2.97
C ARG A 356 27.95 -4.99 -4.25
N GLY A 357 27.16 -4.79 -5.30
CA GLY A 357 27.63 -4.25 -6.58
C GLY A 357 27.91 -2.77 -6.48
#